data_AF-A0A954A4V2-F1
#
_entry.id   AF-A0A954A4V2-F1
#
_cell.length_a   1.000
_cell.length_b   1.000
_cell.length_c   1.000
_cell.angle_alpha   90.00
_cell.angle_beta   90.00
_cell.angle_gamma   90.00
#
_symmetry.space_group_name_H-M   'P 1'
#
loop_
_entity.id
_entity.type
_entity.pdbx_description
1 polymer ?
#
loop_
_entity_poly.entity_id
_entity_poly.type
_entity_poly.pdbx_seq_one_letter_code
_entity_poly.pdbx_strand_id
1 'polypeptide(L)'
;MIVRRWVSSFCAKGRGAACLALALALAWGWGSSARGQCPSVTALSVTTNCTTQKVEVDWVNPAVAISGWVVRVTDQQTGLIVQEIMIDQLPGQPPATSAEIELPGGNYGVQVAVQCVAGGLGIAGVPHAHAASFGDPYNVVVPYEDDGGEIDSSSGWLDFMAGFDKSYMFVPSLTDICVAAMGPGDVVWVLCGTFPDSHQLTMAEGNVLKDLTLAGVAIYLEGADIWGFDPQTAYADYDGVNGRAGGVGVVPDGDDSCNFIVGEAFGGLDLTGWSEVYPGDQAGNDSTDRLIPTGQGPAPADLHG
;
A
#
# COMPACT_ATOMS: atom_id res chain seq x y z
N MET A 1 -22.98 -21.34 -31.00
CA MET A 1 -23.32 -22.19 -29.83
C MET A 1 -22.15 -23.04 -29.33
N ILE A 2 -21.15 -23.37 -30.17
CA ILE A 2 -19.96 -24.16 -29.79
C ILE A 2 -18.89 -23.34 -29.01
N VAL A 3 -18.87 -22.01 -29.16
CA VAL A 3 -17.85 -21.12 -28.57
C VAL A 3 -18.06 -20.84 -27.07
N ARG A 4 -19.30 -20.95 -26.54
CA ARG A 4 -19.58 -20.66 -25.13
C ARG A 4 -19.08 -21.74 -24.16
N ARG A 5 -18.83 -22.97 -24.63
CA ARG A 5 -18.41 -24.09 -23.78
C ARG A 5 -16.89 -24.15 -23.53
N TRP A 6 -16.10 -23.40 -24.29
CA TRP A 6 -14.64 -23.37 -24.16
C TRP A 6 -14.16 -22.38 -23.09
N VAL A 7 -14.85 -21.25 -22.93
CA VAL A 7 -14.48 -20.18 -21.98
C VAL A 7 -14.70 -20.60 -20.52
N SER A 8 -15.75 -21.38 -20.23
CA SER A 8 -16.05 -21.81 -18.86
C SER A 8 -15.07 -22.85 -18.31
N SER A 9 -14.37 -23.61 -19.15
CA SER A 9 -13.45 -24.65 -18.70
C SER A 9 -12.01 -24.17 -18.53
N PHE A 10 -11.66 -23.00 -19.09
CA PHE A 10 -10.30 -22.46 -19.04
C PHE A 10 -10.08 -21.47 -17.88
N CYS A 11 -11.14 -20.81 -17.41
CA CYS A 11 -11.07 -19.80 -16.36
C CYS A 11 -11.16 -20.39 -14.92
N ALA A 12 -11.43 -21.69 -14.77
CA ALA A 12 -11.56 -22.38 -13.47
C ALA A 12 -10.21 -22.81 -12.82
N LYS A 13 -9.06 -22.43 -13.40
CA LYS A 13 -7.72 -22.83 -12.92
C LYS A 13 -6.76 -21.65 -12.71
N GLY A 14 -7.18 -20.64 -11.95
CA GLY A 14 -6.26 -19.73 -11.23
C GLY A 14 -5.32 -18.86 -12.08
N ARG A 15 -5.74 -18.41 -13.27
CA ARG A 15 -4.97 -17.44 -14.08
C ARG A 15 -5.84 -16.27 -14.53
N GLY A 16 -6.20 -15.39 -13.60
CA GLY A 16 -7.12 -14.26 -13.80
C GLY A 16 -6.64 -13.24 -14.83
N ALA A 17 -5.34 -12.90 -14.84
CA ALA A 17 -4.79 -11.86 -15.71
C ALA A 17 -4.88 -12.18 -17.22
N ALA A 18 -4.70 -13.44 -17.61
CA ALA A 18 -4.76 -13.86 -19.02
C ALA A 18 -6.21 -14.00 -19.54
N CYS A 19 -7.16 -14.32 -18.65
CA CYS A 19 -8.59 -14.38 -19.01
C CYS A 19 -9.15 -12.95 -19.26
N LEU A 20 -8.62 -11.93 -18.56
CA LEU A 20 -9.04 -10.52 -18.69
C LEU A 20 -8.61 -9.92 -20.05
N ALA A 21 -7.36 -10.15 -20.47
CA ALA A 21 -6.84 -9.62 -21.74
C ALA A 21 -7.60 -10.15 -22.98
N LEU A 22 -8.06 -11.41 -22.95
CA LEU A 22 -8.78 -12.02 -24.07
C LEU A 22 -10.27 -11.62 -24.11
N ALA A 23 -10.89 -11.36 -22.96
CA ALA A 23 -12.26 -10.85 -22.87
C ALA A 23 -12.35 -9.38 -23.33
N LEU A 24 -11.33 -8.57 -23.05
CA LEU A 24 -11.21 -7.16 -23.48
C LEU A 24 -11.10 -6.99 -25.01
N ALA A 25 -10.44 -7.92 -25.71
CA ALA A 25 -10.35 -7.89 -27.17
C ALA A 25 -11.66 -8.27 -27.90
N LEU A 26 -12.58 -8.96 -27.21
CA LEU A 26 -13.82 -9.48 -27.80
C LEU A 26 -15.06 -8.63 -27.46
N ALA A 27 -15.01 -7.80 -26.42
CA ALA A 27 -16.13 -6.92 -26.03
C ALA A 27 -16.36 -5.77 -27.02
N TRP A 28 -15.35 -5.43 -27.82
CA TRP A 28 -15.45 -4.45 -28.89
C TRP A 28 -15.14 -5.15 -30.20
N GLY A 29 -16.13 -5.33 -31.08
CA GLY A 29 -15.93 -5.95 -32.40
C GLY A 29 -14.99 -5.11 -33.28
N TRP A 30 -13.68 -5.40 -33.24
CA TRP A 30 -12.67 -4.64 -33.96
C TRP A 30 -12.08 -5.53 -35.06
N GLY A 31 -12.54 -5.28 -36.29
CA GLY A 31 -12.04 -5.94 -37.48
C GLY A 31 -10.56 -5.62 -37.68
N SER A 32 -9.75 -6.68 -37.79
CA SER A 32 -8.36 -6.63 -38.22
C SER A 32 -8.27 -6.08 -39.65
N SER A 33 -8.10 -4.78 -39.80
CA SER A 33 -7.48 -4.19 -40.98
C SER A 33 -6.28 -3.37 -40.52
N ALA A 34 -5.15 -3.55 -41.18
CA ALA A 34 -3.86 -2.94 -40.86
C ALA A 34 -3.89 -1.40 -41.03
N ARG A 35 -4.58 -0.70 -40.12
CA ARG A 35 -4.44 0.75 -39.90
C ARG A 35 -3.32 0.96 -38.89
N GLY A 36 -2.46 1.96 -39.18
CA GLY A 36 -1.26 2.24 -38.41
C GLY A 36 -1.51 2.19 -36.91
N GLN A 37 -0.72 1.38 -36.21
CA GLN A 37 -0.79 1.28 -34.76
C GLN A 37 -0.51 2.65 -34.16
N CYS A 38 -1.44 3.11 -33.33
CA CYS A 38 -1.22 4.30 -32.51
C CYS A 38 -0.11 3.94 -31.51
N PRO A 39 1.02 4.67 -31.47
CA PRO A 39 2.05 4.37 -30.49
C PRO A 39 1.47 4.53 -29.08
N SER A 40 1.90 3.67 -28.17
CA SER A 40 1.50 3.77 -26.75
C SER A 40 1.91 5.11 -26.15
N VAL A 41 1.13 5.60 -25.19
CA VAL A 41 1.62 6.62 -24.28
C VAL A 41 2.77 6.04 -23.44
N THR A 42 3.64 6.89 -22.95
CA THR A 42 4.82 6.49 -22.16
C THR A 42 4.91 7.31 -20.88
N ALA A 43 5.78 6.89 -19.95
CA ALA A 43 6.03 7.61 -18.70
C ALA A 43 4.73 7.96 -17.94
N LEU A 44 3.83 6.98 -17.86
CA LEU A 44 2.64 7.11 -17.04
C LEU A 44 3.05 7.07 -15.57
N SER A 45 2.79 8.14 -14.84
CA SER A 45 2.98 8.23 -13.39
C SER A 45 1.66 8.56 -12.72
N VAL A 46 1.52 8.05 -11.50
CA VAL A 46 0.34 8.30 -10.67
C VAL A 46 0.80 8.64 -9.27
N THR A 47 0.31 9.75 -8.74
CA THR A 47 0.66 10.27 -7.42
C THR A 47 -0.58 10.72 -6.68
N THR A 48 -0.56 10.61 -5.36
CA THR A 48 -1.66 11.09 -4.52
C THR A 48 -1.33 12.50 -4.03
N ASN A 49 -2.18 13.47 -4.39
CA ASN A 49 -2.04 14.83 -3.91
C ASN A 49 -2.77 14.96 -2.57
N CYS A 50 -2.00 14.98 -1.49
CA CYS A 50 -2.53 15.09 -0.12
C CYS A 50 -3.19 16.43 0.21
N THR A 51 -3.01 17.47 -0.61
CA THR A 51 -3.67 18.78 -0.41
C THR A 51 -5.06 18.77 -1.01
N THR A 52 -5.21 18.22 -2.22
CA THR A 52 -6.50 18.17 -2.91
C THR A 52 -7.27 16.88 -2.64
N GLN A 53 -6.63 15.88 -2.02
CA GLN A 53 -7.14 14.52 -1.82
C GLN A 53 -7.57 13.86 -3.14
N LYS A 54 -6.78 14.11 -4.19
CA LYS A 54 -7.00 13.54 -5.51
C LYS A 54 -5.81 12.74 -5.98
N VAL A 55 -6.07 11.85 -6.91
CA VAL A 55 -5.04 11.15 -7.67
C VAL A 55 -4.67 12.00 -8.88
N GLU A 56 -3.41 12.37 -8.95
CA GLU A 56 -2.80 13.02 -10.10
C GLU A 56 -2.22 11.95 -11.03
N VAL A 57 -2.57 12.03 -12.30
CA VAL A 57 -2.13 11.10 -13.33
C VAL A 57 -1.42 11.92 -14.40
N ASP A 58 -0.17 11.61 -14.69
CA ASP A 58 0.64 12.28 -15.72
C ASP A 58 1.14 11.26 -16.75
N TRP A 59 1.20 11.67 -18.02
CA TRP A 59 1.72 10.82 -19.10
C TRP A 59 2.35 11.61 -20.23
N VAL A 60 3.18 10.93 -21.01
CA VAL A 60 3.74 11.45 -22.25
C VAL A 60 2.94 10.91 -23.43
N ASN A 61 2.31 11.82 -24.16
CA ASN A 61 1.60 11.50 -25.40
C ASN A 61 2.56 11.01 -26.49
N PRO A 62 2.12 10.10 -27.38
CA PRO A 62 2.91 9.72 -28.55
C PRO A 62 3.08 10.92 -29.49
N ALA A 63 4.18 10.94 -30.25
CA ALA A 63 4.50 12.00 -31.22
C ALA A 63 3.65 11.89 -32.51
N VAL A 64 2.33 11.74 -32.37
CA VAL A 64 1.36 11.62 -33.46
C VAL A 64 0.10 12.43 -33.15
N ALA A 65 -0.68 12.75 -34.18
CA ALA A 65 -1.96 13.42 -33.99
C ALA A 65 -2.96 12.49 -33.28
N ILE A 66 -3.48 12.97 -32.15
CA ILE A 66 -4.51 12.30 -31.36
C ILE A 66 -5.85 13.04 -31.47
N SER A 67 -6.91 12.38 -31.05
CA SER A 67 -8.30 12.82 -31.17
C SER A 67 -9.07 12.74 -29.86
N GLY A 68 -8.50 12.07 -28.85
CA GLY A 68 -9.07 11.97 -27.50
C GLY A 68 -8.26 11.04 -26.61
N TRP A 69 -8.62 11.04 -25.33
CA TRP A 69 -8.01 10.22 -24.27
C TRP A 69 -9.08 9.58 -23.42
N VAL A 70 -8.72 8.44 -22.85
CA VAL A 70 -9.51 7.75 -21.83
C VAL A 70 -8.59 7.44 -20.67
N VAL A 71 -8.93 7.94 -19.48
CA VAL A 71 -8.31 7.50 -18.24
C VAL A 71 -9.28 6.52 -17.59
N ARG A 72 -8.86 5.27 -17.43
CA ARG A 72 -9.65 4.20 -16.83
C ARG A 72 -9.08 3.86 -15.47
N VAL A 73 -9.94 3.81 -14.47
CA VAL A 73 -9.60 3.44 -13.10
C VAL A 73 -10.30 2.13 -12.76
N THR A 74 -9.52 1.16 -12.30
CA THR A 74 -9.99 -0.17 -11.91
C THR A 74 -9.66 -0.40 -10.44
N ASP A 75 -10.62 -0.83 -9.65
CA ASP A 75 -10.37 -1.27 -8.28
C ASP A 75 -9.59 -2.59 -8.29
N GLN A 76 -8.48 -2.65 -7.56
CA GLN A 76 -7.57 -3.81 -7.58
C GLN A 76 -8.12 -5.01 -6.81
N GLN A 77 -8.96 -4.79 -5.80
CA GLN A 77 -9.55 -5.86 -5.01
C GLN A 77 -10.65 -6.58 -5.80
N THR A 78 -11.51 -5.81 -6.48
CA THR A 78 -12.69 -6.31 -7.19
C THR A 78 -12.45 -6.54 -8.68
N GLY A 79 -11.43 -5.90 -9.26
CA GLY A 79 -11.17 -5.88 -10.70
C GLY A 79 -12.21 -5.07 -11.50
N LEU A 80 -13.09 -4.33 -10.83
CA LEU A 80 -14.17 -3.56 -11.46
C LEU A 80 -13.66 -2.20 -11.91
N ILE A 81 -14.14 -1.75 -13.07
CA ILE A 81 -13.92 -0.37 -13.52
C ILE A 81 -14.81 0.52 -12.65
N VAL A 82 -14.17 1.35 -11.81
CA VAL A 82 -14.87 2.28 -10.91
C VAL A 82 -15.05 3.65 -11.54
N GLN A 83 -14.20 4.01 -12.50
CA GLN A 83 -14.29 5.29 -13.20
C GLN A 83 -13.67 5.23 -14.59
N GLU A 84 -14.29 5.96 -15.53
CA GLU A 84 -13.75 6.19 -16.86
C GLU A 84 -13.93 7.67 -17.20
N ILE A 85 -12.82 8.37 -17.42
CA ILE A 85 -12.79 9.79 -17.75
C ILE A 85 -12.41 9.91 -19.21
N MET A 86 -13.38 10.33 -20.02
CA MET A 86 -13.15 10.73 -21.40
C MET A 86 -12.70 12.18 -21.42
N ILE A 87 -11.53 12.44 -21.99
CA ILE A 87 -11.08 13.81 -22.27
C ILE A 87 -11.17 13.97 -23.78
N ASP A 88 -12.07 14.82 -24.24
CA ASP A 88 -12.19 15.14 -25.66
C ASP A 88 -11.17 16.22 -26.04
N GLN A 89 -10.48 16.03 -27.17
CA GLN A 89 -9.63 17.09 -27.70
C GLN A 89 -10.51 18.18 -28.32
N LEU A 90 -10.72 19.26 -27.56
CA LEU A 90 -11.36 20.45 -28.13
C LEU A 90 -10.45 21.06 -29.21
N PRO A 91 -11.00 21.54 -30.34
CA PRO A 91 -10.22 22.19 -31.38
C PRO A 91 -9.40 23.35 -30.82
N GLY A 92 -8.09 23.34 -31.08
CA GLY A 92 -7.15 24.39 -30.65
C GLY A 92 -6.62 24.25 -29.22
N GLN A 93 -7.02 23.22 -28.46
CA GLN A 93 -6.39 22.89 -27.18
C GLN A 93 -5.18 21.97 -27.37
N PRO A 94 -4.10 22.16 -26.59
CA PRO A 94 -3.01 21.22 -26.57
C PRO A 94 -3.51 19.85 -26.08
N PRO A 95 -2.88 18.75 -26.54
CA PRO A 95 -3.11 17.43 -25.98
C PRO A 95 -3.03 17.40 -24.45
N ALA A 96 -4.01 16.80 -23.79
CA ALA A 96 -3.92 16.56 -22.35
C ALA A 96 -2.76 15.61 -22.05
N THR A 97 -1.96 15.95 -21.05
CA THR A 97 -0.85 15.13 -20.53
C THR A 97 -1.01 14.81 -19.05
N SER A 98 -2.11 15.27 -18.45
CA SER A 98 -2.41 15.04 -17.05
C SER A 98 -3.92 15.03 -16.78
N ALA A 99 -4.31 14.40 -15.68
CA ALA A 99 -5.67 14.38 -15.15
C ALA A 99 -5.65 14.31 -13.61
N GLU A 100 -6.60 14.99 -12.97
CA GLU A 100 -6.89 14.82 -11.55
C GLU A 100 -8.16 13.99 -11.38
N ILE A 101 -8.12 13.01 -10.49
CA ILE A 101 -9.21 12.05 -10.27
C ILE A 101 -9.57 12.05 -8.78
N GLU A 102 -10.85 12.25 -8.49
CA GLU A 102 -11.41 12.05 -7.16
C GLU A 102 -11.91 10.61 -7.05
N LEU A 103 -11.39 9.87 -6.07
CA LEU A 103 -11.68 8.45 -5.86
C LEU A 103 -11.95 8.19 -4.37
N PRO A 104 -12.86 7.25 -4.03
CA PRO A 104 -12.99 6.73 -2.67
C PRO A 104 -11.68 6.14 -2.13
N GLY A 105 -11.56 5.96 -0.81
CA GLY A 105 -10.46 5.21 -0.19
C GLY A 105 -10.31 3.81 -0.82
N GLY A 106 -9.15 3.51 -1.40
CA GLY A 106 -8.87 2.19 -1.98
C GLY A 106 -7.57 2.08 -2.79
N ASN A 107 -7.33 0.87 -3.29
CA ASN A 107 -6.24 0.56 -4.21
C ASN A 107 -6.75 0.48 -5.65
N TYR A 108 -6.16 1.26 -6.55
CA TYR A 108 -6.63 1.38 -7.93
C TYR A 108 -5.52 1.14 -8.94
N GLY A 109 -5.84 0.45 -10.02
CA GLY A 109 -5.05 0.45 -11.25
C GLY A 109 -5.55 1.55 -12.18
N VAL A 110 -4.64 2.41 -12.64
CA VAL A 110 -4.94 3.45 -13.62
C VAL A 110 -4.39 3.06 -14.97
N GLN A 111 -5.17 3.25 -16.02
CA GLN A 111 -4.74 3.06 -17.41
C GLN A 111 -5.04 4.33 -18.19
N VAL A 112 -4.12 4.72 -19.07
CA VAL A 112 -4.34 5.79 -20.04
C VAL A 112 -4.29 5.24 -21.44
N ALA A 113 -5.38 5.45 -22.17
CA ALA A 113 -5.50 5.12 -23.58
C ALA A 113 -5.66 6.41 -24.40
N VAL A 114 -4.99 6.47 -25.54
CA VAL A 114 -5.12 7.54 -26.53
C VAL A 114 -5.76 7.02 -27.80
N GLN A 115 -6.62 7.84 -28.39
CA GLN A 115 -7.17 7.59 -29.71
C GLN A 115 -6.45 8.43 -30.75
N CYS A 116 -5.73 7.78 -31.66
CA CYS A 116 -5.08 8.46 -32.78
C CYS A 116 -6.09 8.83 -33.88
N VAL A 117 -5.85 9.94 -34.59
CA VAL A 117 -6.68 10.39 -35.74
C VAL A 117 -6.70 9.33 -36.85
N ALA A 118 -5.65 8.51 -36.97
CA ALA A 118 -5.57 7.38 -37.91
C ALA A 118 -6.44 6.16 -37.52
N GLY A 119 -7.20 6.25 -36.41
CA GLY A 119 -8.15 5.24 -35.97
C GLY A 119 -7.56 4.08 -35.15
N GLY A 120 -6.33 4.22 -34.65
CA GLY A 120 -5.70 3.25 -33.74
C GLY A 120 -5.78 3.68 -32.27
N LEU A 121 -5.65 2.72 -31.34
CA LEU A 121 -5.52 2.97 -29.90
C LEU A 121 -4.09 2.72 -29.44
N GLY A 122 -3.54 3.66 -28.67
CA GLY A 122 -2.29 3.51 -27.94
C GLY A 122 -2.61 3.40 -26.46
N ILE A 123 -2.06 2.41 -25.77
CA ILE A 123 -2.36 2.16 -24.35
C ILE A 123 -1.04 2.07 -23.58
N ALA A 124 -0.92 2.78 -22.46
CA ALA A 124 0.12 2.50 -21.46
C ALA A 124 -0.37 1.49 -20.43
N GLY A 125 0.59 0.82 -19.79
CA GLY A 125 0.35 -0.16 -18.73
C GLY A 125 -0.36 0.43 -17.50
N VAL A 126 -0.48 -0.41 -16.47
CA VAL A 126 -1.19 -0.08 -15.23
C VAL A 126 -0.19 0.33 -14.15
N PRO A 127 -0.02 1.63 -13.85
CA PRO A 127 0.47 2.06 -12.55
C PRO A 127 -0.62 1.90 -11.50
N HIS A 128 -0.16 1.60 -10.30
CA HIS A 128 -0.99 1.51 -9.12
C HIS A 128 -1.08 2.89 -8.48
N ALA A 129 -2.29 3.25 -8.08
CA ALA A 129 -2.64 4.48 -7.41
C ALA A 129 -3.33 4.12 -6.09
N HIS A 130 -2.97 4.84 -5.05
CA HIS A 130 -3.55 4.68 -3.72
C HIS A 130 -4.36 5.93 -3.44
N ALA A 131 -5.67 5.86 -3.66
CA ALA A 131 -6.50 7.04 -3.50
C ALA A 131 -7.12 7.04 -2.12
N ALA A 132 -6.87 8.10 -1.37
CA ALA A 132 -7.33 8.23 0.00
C ALA A 132 -8.48 9.22 0.06
N SER A 133 -9.71 8.70 0.13
CA SER A 133 -10.89 9.47 0.51
C SER A 133 -11.43 8.88 1.80
N PHE A 134 -11.48 9.73 2.82
CA PHE A 134 -11.70 9.37 4.21
C PHE A 134 -13.12 9.78 4.61
N GLY A 135 -14.01 8.79 4.70
CA GLY A 135 -15.41 8.98 5.09
C GLY A 135 -15.88 8.08 6.24
N ASP A 136 -15.07 7.10 6.63
CA ASP A 136 -15.25 6.15 7.73
C ASP A 136 -13.86 5.77 8.27
N PRO A 137 -13.71 5.28 9.52
CA PRO A 137 -12.43 4.80 10.04
C PRO A 137 -11.80 3.78 9.10
N TYR A 138 -10.62 4.13 8.60
CA TYR A 138 -9.99 3.47 7.45
C TYR A 138 -8.72 2.70 7.87
N ASN A 139 -8.47 1.55 7.22
CA ASN A 139 -7.27 0.74 7.46
C ASN A 139 -6.24 0.98 6.35
N VAL A 140 -5.09 1.53 6.70
CA VAL A 140 -3.94 1.67 5.78
C VAL A 140 -2.91 0.61 6.13
N VAL A 141 -2.36 -0.06 5.13
CA VAL A 141 -1.36 -1.10 5.30
C VAL A 141 -0.11 -0.71 4.55
N VAL A 142 1.03 -0.79 5.23
CA VAL A 142 2.35 -0.59 4.63
C VAL A 142 3.10 -1.92 4.74
N PRO A 143 3.03 -2.76 3.70
CA PRO A 143 3.71 -4.05 3.66
C PRO A 143 5.14 -3.84 3.17
N TYR A 144 6.09 -3.64 4.07
CA TYR A 144 7.49 -3.50 3.71
C TYR A 144 8.22 -4.84 3.58
N GLU A 145 7.74 -5.88 4.26
CA GLU A 145 8.26 -7.22 4.08
C GLU A 145 7.97 -7.74 2.65
N ASP A 146 8.95 -8.42 2.04
CA ASP A 146 8.78 -9.16 0.78
C ASP A 146 8.60 -10.67 1.07
N ASP A 147 8.78 -11.55 0.06
CA ASP A 147 8.61 -13.01 0.17
C ASP A 147 9.90 -13.79 0.53
N GLY A 148 10.88 -13.11 1.13
CA GLY A 148 12.22 -13.63 1.42
C GLY A 148 12.36 -14.43 2.72
N GLY A 149 11.43 -14.27 3.67
CA GLY A 149 11.39 -14.95 4.97
C GLY A 149 10.60 -16.27 5.00
N GLU A 150 10.57 -16.95 6.15
CA GLU A 150 9.71 -18.13 6.37
C GLU A 150 8.27 -17.70 6.76
N ILE A 151 8.12 -16.50 7.32
CA ILE A 151 6.87 -15.86 7.70
C ILE A 151 6.53 -14.73 6.72
N ASP A 152 5.27 -14.68 6.30
CA ASP A 152 4.69 -13.64 5.45
C ASP A 152 3.56 -12.97 6.25
N SER A 153 3.89 -11.89 6.96
CA SER A 153 2.94 -11.19 7.83
C SER A 153 1.85 -10.48 7.03
N SER A 154 2.11 -10.16 5.77
CA SER A 154 1.23 -9.47 4.83
C SER A 154 0.13 -10.41 4.35
N SER A 155 0.48 -11.65 4.03
CA SER A 155 -0.49 -12.72 3.80
C SER A 155 -1.28 -13.05 5.07
N GLY A 156 -0.61 -13.14 6.23
CA GLY A 156 -1.30 -13.35 7.51
C GLY A 156 -2.30 -12.24 7.85
N TRP A 157 -1.93 -10.98 7.57
CA TRP A 157 -2.79 -9.82 7.74
C TRP A 157 -3.97 -9.84 6.77
N LEU A 158 -3.75 -10.23 5.52
CA LEU A 158 -4.82 -10.39 4.54
C LEU A 158 -5.84 -11.47 4.98
N ASP A 159 -5.36 -12.60 5.50
CA ASP A 159 -6.21 -13.65 6.06
C ASP A 159 -7.00 -13.16 7.27
N PHE A 160 -6.36 -12.39 8.16
CA PHE A 160 -7.01 -11.73 9.29
C PHE A 160 -8.14 -10.81 8.78
N MET A 161 -7.86 -9.93 7.83
CA MET A 161 -8.81 -8.94 7.34
C MET A 161 -9.96 -9.52 6.53
N ALA A 162 -9.77 -10.66 5.87
CA ALA A 162 -10.86 -11.41 5.24
C ALA A 162 -11.97 -11.76 6.24
N GLY A 163 -11.66 -11.84 7.55
CA GLY A 163 -12.63 -12.05 8.62
C GLY A 163 -13.35 -10.80 9.13
N PHE A 164 -12.88 -9.58 8.80
CA PHE A 164 -13.31 -8.34 9.46
C PHE A 164 -14.24 -7.43 8.63
N ASP A 165 -14.54 -7.74 7.37
CA ASP A 165 -15.39 -6.93 6.46
C ASP A 165 -15.11 -5.41 6.57
N LYS A 166 -13.82 -5.06 6.62
CA LYS A 166 -13.33 -3.69 6.66
C LYS A 166 -12.63 -3.34 5.35
N SER A 167 -12.88 -2.13 4.86
CA SER A 167 -12.12 -1.56 3.76
C SER A 167 -10.68 -1.28 4.21
N TYR A 168 -9.75 -1.47 3.28
CA TYR A 168 -8.34 -1.19 3.50
C TYR A 168 -7.62 -0.74 2.22
N MET A 169 -6.50 -0.05 2.39
CA MET A 169 -5.58 0.37 1.33
C MET A 169 -4.19 -0.13 1.61
N PHE A 170 -3.47 -0.54 0.57
CA PHE A 170 -2.04 -0.75 0.64
C PHE A 170 -1.35 0.54 0.26
N VAL A 171 -0.29 0.91 0.93
CA VAL A 171 0.54 2.06 0.57
C VAL A 171 1.99 1.56 0.56
N PRO A 172 2.78 1.81 -0.51
CA PRO A 172 4.11 1.23 -0.64
C PRO A 172 5.13 1.75 0.38
N SER A 173 4.87 2.91 0.97
CA SER A 173 5.72 3.54 1.97
C SER A 173 4.89 4.40 2.92
N LEU A 174 5.30 4.47 4.18
CA LEU A 174 4.76 5.41 5.14
C LEU A 174 4.82 6.86 4.62
N THR A 175 5.84 7.23 3.84
CA THR A 175 5.96 8.60 3.30
C THR A 175 4.91 8.95 2.26
N ASP A 176 4.19 7.97 1.73
CA ASP A 176 3.11 8.18 0.76
C ASP A 176 1.76 8.39 1.46
N ILE A 177 1.69 8.27 2.79
CA ILE A 177 0.48 8.51 3.57
C ILE A 177 0.21 10.02 3.68
N CYS A 178 -1.03 10.39 3.33
CA CYS A 178 -1.53 11.74 3.54
C CYS A 178 -1.95 11.97 5.00
N VAL A 179 -0.97 12.21 5.89
CA VAL A 179 -1.20 12.39 7.34
C VAL A 179 -2.31 13.40 7.65
N ALA A 180 -2.38 14.52 6.94
CA ALA A 180 -3.40 15.57 7.16
C ALA A 180 -4.84 15.13 6.85
N ALA A 181 -5.01 13.98 6.20
CA ALA A 181 -6.30 13.41 5.86
C ALA A 181 -6.70 12.25 6.80
N MET A 182 -5.84 11.87 7.74
CA MET A 182 -6.11 10.84 8.74
C MET A 182 -6.43 11.45 10.10
N GLY A 183 -7.10 10.69 10.96
CA GLY A 183 -7.41 11.10 12.32
C GLY A 183 -7.96 9.99 13.21
N PRO A 184 -8.62 10.37 14.33
CA PRO A 184 -9.15 9.41 15.29
C PRO A 184 -10.10 8.40 14.66
N GLY A 185 -9.84 7.12 14.89
CA GLY A 185 -10.59 6.00 14.33
C GLY A 185 -9.90 5.31 13.15
N ASP A 186 -8.95 5.98 12.49
CA ASP A 186 -8.12 5.34 11.46
C ASP A 186 -7.05 4.44 12.08
N VAL A 187 -6.62 3.43 11.32
CA VAL A 187 -5.57 2.48 11.72
C VAL A 187 -4.53 2.37 10.62
N VAL A 188 -3.25 2.49 10.98
CA VAL A 188 -2.11 2.17 10.11
C VAL A 188 -1.45 0.89 10.61
N TRP A 189 -1.35 -0.09 9.71
CA TRP A 189 -0.69 -1.37 9.91
C TRP A 189 0.65 -1.33 9.17
N VAL A 190 1.75 -1.42 9.89
CA VAL A 190 3.10 -1.40 9.31
C VAL A 190 3.73 -2.76 9.54
N LEU A 191 4.00 -3.44 8.43
CA LEU A 191 4.53 -4.80 8.42
C LEU A 191 5.97 -4.72 7.91
N CYS A 192 6.90 -4.51 8.84
CA CYS A 192 8.32 -4.42 8.49
C CYS A 192 8.98 -5.80 8.38
N GLY A 193 8.34 -6.88 8.81
CA GLY A 193 8.89 -8.22 8.73
C GLY A 193 10.12 -8.47 9.60
N THR A 194 10.69 -9.65 9.43
CA THR A 194 11.83 -10.17 10.19
C THR A 194 12.97 -10.60 9.24
N PHE A 195 14.19 -10.74 9.76
CA PHE A 195 15.34 -11.14 8.95
C PHE A 195 15.08 -12.48 8.23
N PRO A 196 15.45 -12.63 6.94
CA PRO A 196 16.30 -11.75 6.13
C PRO A 196 15.57 -10.59 5.44
N ASP A 197 14.26 -10.48 5.61
CA ASP A 197 13.40 -9.58 4.85
C ASP A 197 12.80 -8.45 5.69
N SER A 198 13.57 -8.01 6.69
CA SER A 198 13.19 -6.93 7.57
C SER A 198 13.42 -5.57 6.92
N HIS A 199 12.46 -4.67 7.04
CA HIS A 199 12.61 -3.26 6.71
C HIS A 199 12.99 -2.43 7.92
N GLN A 200 14.16 -1.81 7.80
CA GLN A 200 14.65 -0.83 8.77
C GLN A 200 14.00 0.53 8.53
N LEU A 201 13.27 1.02 9.53
CA LEU A 201 12.62 2.34 9.44
C LEU A 201 13.63 3.47 9.27
N THR A 202 13.37 4.33 8.30
CA THR A 202 14.12 5.56 8.08
C THR A 202 13.64 6.68 9.03
N MET A 203 14.45 7.73 9.14
CA MET A 203 14.09 8.93 9.91
C MET A 203 12.81 9.61 9.39
N ALA A 204 12.58 9.59 8.08
CA ALA A 204 11.38 10.18 7.48
C ALA A 204 10.12 9.39 7.84
N GLU A 205 10.20 8.06 7.75
CA GLU A 205 9.10 7.16 8.11
C GLU A 205 8.76 7.24 9.60
N GLY A 206 9.78 7.31 10.47
CA GLY A 206 9.58 7.52 11.90
C GLY A 206 8.96 8.88 12.25
N ASN A 207 9.19 9.93 11.45
CA ASN A 207 8.48 11.20 11.63
C ASN A 207 6.99 11.06 11.25
N VAL A 208 6.68 10.34 10.17
CA VAL A 208 5.29 10.08 9.76
C VAL A 208 4.53 9.33 10.84
N LEU A 209 5.09 8.25 11.41
CA LEU A 209 4.44 7.48 12.47
C LEU A 209 4.17 8.33 13.72
N LYS A 210 5.12 9.17 14.10
CA LYS A 210 4.93 10.12 15.20
C LYS A 210 3.80 11.10 14.89
N ASP A 211 3.78 11.68 13.70
CA ASP A 211 2.76 12.67 13.30
C ASP A 211 1.35 12.03 13.24
N LEU A 212 1.25 10.79 12.76
CA LEU A 212 0.01 9.99 12.78
C LEU A 212 -0.49 9.75 14.20
N THR A 213 0.41 9.39 15.12
CA THR A 213 0.06 9.18 16.53
C THR A 213 -0.45 10.47 17.18
N LEU A 214 0.21 11.60 16.89
CA LEU A 214 -0.23 12.92 17.35
C LEU A 214 -1.58 13.35 16.75
N ALA A 215 -1.94 12.82 15.57
CA ALA A 215 -3.25 13.00 14.95
C ALA A 215 -4.33 12.07 15.53
N GLY A 216 -3.98 11.19 16.48
CA GLY A 216 -4.90 10.23 17.11
C GLY A 216 -5.18 8.98 16.26
N VAL A 217 -4.35 8.71 15.24
CA VAL A 217 -4.42 7.49 14.44
C VAL A 217 -3.85 6.32 15.24
N ALA A 218 -4.53 5.17 15.22
CA ALA A 218 -4.01 3.96 15.83
C ALA A 218 -2.91 3.34 14.95
N ILE A 219 -1.81 2.92 15.56
CA ILE A 219 -0.68 2.32 14.83
C ILE A 219 -0.48 0.90 15.35
N TYR A 220 -0.51 -0.05 14.41
CA TYR A 220 0.10 -1.37 14.59
C TYR A 220 1.43 -1.36 13.84
N LEU A 221 2.50 -1.73 14.51
CA LEU A 221 3.84 -1.84 13.95
C LEU A 221 4.40 -3.18 14.36
N GLU A 222 4.85 -3.95 13.38
CA GLU A 222 5.64 -5.16 13.61
C GLU A 222 6.94 -5.09 12.83
N GLY A 223 7.98 -5.71 13.38
CA GLY A 223 9.24 -5.95 12.70
C GLY A 223 10.40 -6.22 13.67
N ALA A 224 11.46 -6.83 13.13
CA ALA A 224 12.69 -7.09 13.87
C ALA A 224 13.44 -5.78 14.15
N ASP A 225 14.12 -5.69 15.29
CA ASP A 225 15.11 -4.64 15.61
C ASP A 225 14.63 -3.18 15.72
N ILE A 226 13.39 -2.87 15.34
CA ILE A 226 12.85 -1.50 15.23
C ILE A 226 13.00 -0.67 16.53
N TRP A 227 12.89 -1.34 17.69
CA TRP A 227 12.97 -0.72 19.01
C TRP A 227 14.37 -0.82 19.65
N GLY A 228 15.39 -1.26 18.92
CA GLY A 228 16.71 -1.54 19.50
C GLY A 228 17.87 -1.39 18.54
N PHE A 229 18.14 -2.43 17.74
CA PHE A 229 19.31 -2.51 16.88
C PHE A 229 19.23 -1.53 15.70
N ASP A 230 18.02 -1.23 15.22
CA ASP A 230 17.82 -0.27 14.15
C ASP A 230 18.17 1.18 14.58
N PRO A 231 18.52 2.06 13.62
CA PRO A 231 18.68 3.48 13.87
C PRO A 231 17.46 4.08 14.56
N GLN A 232 17.70 4.67 15.73
CA GLN A 232 16.68 5.41 16.49
C GLN A 232 15.88 6.37 15.61
N THR A 233 14.55 6.26 15.67
CA THR A 233 13.61 7.14 14.96
C THR A 233 12.84 8.04 15.94
N ALA A 234 12.18 9.07 15.40
CA ALA A 234 11.33 9.96 16.19
C ALA A 234 10.11 9.23 16.78
N TYR A 235 9.66 8.15 16.15
CA TYR A 235 8.57 7.31 16.65
C TYR A 235 9.03 6.46 17.83
N ALA A 236 10.20 5.80 17.76
CA ALA A 236 10.76 5.05 18.88
C ALA A 236 10.97 5.95 20.12
N ASP A 237 11.48 7.17 19.94
CA ASP A 237 11.57 8.17 21.01
C ASP A 237 10.21 8.53 21.62
N TYR A 238 9.16 8.61 20.79
CA TYR A 238 7.80 8.93 21.22
C TYR A 238 7.15 7.76 21.97
N ASP A 239 7.36 6.54 21.50
CA ASP A 239 6.91 5.28 22.12
C ASP A 239 7.68 4.96 23.41
N GLY A 240 8.63 5.82 23.80
CA GLY A 240 9.38 5.69 25.03
C GLY A 240 10.41 4.57 24.99
N VAL A 241 10.80 4.10 23.80
CA VAL A 241 11.92 3.18 23.61
C VAL A 241 13.09 3.93 23.00
N ASN A 242 14.09 4.20 23.82
CA ASN A 242 15.28 4.94 23.41
C ASN A 242 16.49 4.06 23.63
N GLY A 243 17.04 3.51 22.54
CA GLY A 243 18.30 2.79 22.57
C GLY A 243 19.50 3.65 23.00
N ARG A 244 19.30 4.97 23.18
CA ARG A 244 20.34 5.97 23.54
C ARG A 244 20.12 6.65 24.89
N ALA A 245 19.05 6.34 25.64
CA ALA A 245 18.84 6.90 26.98
C ALA A 245 19.91 6.35 27.95
N GLY A 246 21.06 7.03 28.00
CA GLY A 246 22.25 6.61 28.74
C GLY A 246 23.57 6.80 28.00
N GLY A 247 23.55 7.20 26.72
CA GLY A 247 24.77 7.41 25.93
C GLY A 247 25.48 6.13 25.49
N VAL A 248 24.81 4.98 25.61
CA VAL A 248 25.22 3.73 24.98
C VAL A 248 24.65 3.77 23.56
N GLY A 249 25.41 3.32 22.56
CA GLY A 249 24.94 3.25 21.18
C GLY A 249 23.79 2.26 21.01
N VAL A 250 23.48 1.92 19.75
CA VAL A 250 22.64 0.78 19.32
C VAL A 250 22.53 -0.27 20.43
N VAL A 251 21.31 -0.58 20.90
CA VAL A 251 21.12 -1.66 21.88
C VAL A 251 21.80 -2.88 21.27
N PRO A 252 22.83 -3.47 21.92
CA PRO A 252 23.51 -4.60 21.33
C PRO A 252 22.46 -5.67 21.03
N ASP A 253 22.45 -6.12 19.78
CA ASP A 253 21.79 -7.37 19.39
C ASP A 253 22.08 -8.39 20.48
N GLY A 254 21.02 -9.00 21.02
CA GLY A 254 21.17 -9.71 22.28
C GLY A 254 21.81 -11.07 22.11
N ASP A 255 21.18 -12.14 22.56
CA ASP A 255 21.76 -13.49 22.53
C ASP A 255 20.89 -14.54 21.87
N ASP A 256 19.88 -14.12 21.10
CA ASP A 256 18.99 -15.00 20.36
C ASP A 256 18.35 -16.07 21.27
N SER A 257 17.85 -15.65 22.45
CA SER A 257 17.24 -16.53 23.44
C SER A 257 15.76 -16.28 23.75
N CYS A 258 15.15 -15.27 23.14
CA CYS A 258 13.72 -15.03 23.13
C CYS A 258 12.99 -16.17 22.41
N ASN A 259 12.42 -17.06 23.21
CA ASN A 259 11.63 -18.20 22.74
C ASN A 259 10.18 -18.17 23.28
N PHE A 260 9.83 -17.12 24.03
CA PHE A 260 8.54 -17.02 24.70
C PHE A 260 8.19 -15.55 24.96
N ILE A 261 7.02 -15.13 24.48
CA ILE A 261 6.45 -13.81 24.74
C ILE A 261 5.48 -13.97 25.91
N VAL A 262 5.68 -13.17 26.95
CA VAL A 262 4.79 -13.11 28.12
C VAL A 262 3.86 -11.92 27.97
N GLY A 263 2.57 -12.19 27.90
CA GLY A 263 1.57 -11.13 27.95
C GLY A 263 1.42 -10.58 29.36
N GLU A 264 1.40 -9.26 29.49
CA GLU A 264 1.27 -8.54 30.77
C GLU A 264 0.04 -7.61 30.76
N ALA A 265 -0.40 -7.18 31.94
CA ALA A 265 -1.48 -6.21 32.07
C ALA A 265 -0.95 -4.83 32.46
N PHE A 266 -1.21 -3.81 31.65
CA PHE A 266 -0.84 -2.43 31.95
C PHE A 266 -1.83 -1.42 31.33
N GLY A 267 -2.08 -0.31 32.02
CA GLY A 267 -2.82 0.83 31.44
C GLY A 267 -4.26 0.55 30.99
N GLY A 268 -4.89 -0.54 31.43
CA GLY A 268 -6.24 -0.94 31.00
C GLY A 268 -6.27 -1.94 29.84
N LEU A 269 -5.11 -2.30 29.28
CA LEU A 269 -4.94 -3.42 28.36
C LEU A 269 -4.43 -4.64 29.15
N ASP A 270 -5.18 -5.74 29.10
CA ASP A 270 -4.83 -7.00 29.77
C ASP A 270 -4.45 -8.05 28.72
N LEU A 271 -3.15 -8.30 28.58
CA LEU A 271 -2.62 -9.34 27.69
C LEU A 271 -2.21 -10.60 28.45
N THR A 272 -2.51 -10.74 29.75
CA THR A 272 -2.02 -11.87 30.56
C THR A 272 -2.44 -13.26 30.07
N GLY A 273 -3.50 -13.33 29.26
CA GLY A 273 -3.96 -14.55 28.59
C GLY A 273 -3.28 -14.87 27.24
N TRP A 274 -2.39 -13.99 26.76
CA TRP A 274 -1.81 -14.03 25.41
C TRP A 274 -0.29 -14.31 25.46
N SER A 275 0.13 -15.16 26.39
CA SER A 275 1.51 -15.65 26.41
C SER A 275 1.68 -16.76 25.39
N GLU A 276 2.69 -16.66 24.53
CA GLU A 276 2.90 -17.59 23.42
C GLU A 276 4.38 -17.96 23.26
N VAL A 277 4.62 -19.16 22.74
CA VAL A 277 5.96 -19.55 22.29
C VAL A 277 6.30 -18.70 21.07
N TYR A 278 7.45 -18.03 21.07
CA TYR A 278 7.94 -17.29 19.93
C TYR A 278 8.70 -18.26 19.01
N PRO A 279 8.17 -18.60 17.83
CA PRO A 279 8.81 -19.58 16.96
C PRO A 279 10.06 -19.03 16.25
N GLY A 280 10.23 -17.70 16.21
CA GLY A 280 11.18 -17.03 15.33
C GLY A 280 10.82 -17.21 13.85
N ASP A 281 11.36 -16.36 12.99
CA ASP A 281 11.30 -16.55 11.52
C ASP A 281 12.44 -17.47 11.04
N GLN A 282 13.53 -17.55 11.81
CA GLN A 282 14.59 -18.53 11.63
C GLN A 282 15.13 -19.01 12.99
N ALA A 283 15.46 -20.29 13.11
CA ALA A 283 15.98 -20.85 14.36
C ALA A 283 17.32 -20.20 14.77
N GLY A 284 17.35 -19.58 15.96
CA GLY A 284 18.53 -18.94 16.54
C GLY A 284 18.85 -17.57 15.96
N ASN A 285 17.82 -16.83 15.55
CA ASN A 285 17.91 -15.45 15.09
C ASN A 285 16.64 -14.71 15.54
N ASP A 286 16.65 -14.27 16.80
CA ASP A 286 15.53 -13.61 17.45
C ASP A 286 15.99 -12.27 17.99
N SER A 287 15.80 -11.27 17.14
CA SER A 287 16.32 -9.91 17.31
C SER A 287 15.54 -9.09 18.35
N THR A 288 14.67 -9.73 19.15
CA THR A 288 13.82 -9.07 20.15
C THR A 288 14.19 -9.52 21.55
N ASP A 289 15.37 -9.11 22.01
CA ASP A 289 15.78 -9.30 23.39
C ASP A 289 16.49 -8.05 23.93
N ARG A 290 16.45 -7.89 25.26
CA ARG A 290 17.13 -6.81 26.00
C ARG A 290 16.66 -5.37 25.69
N LEU A 291 15.40 -5.17 25.27
CA LEU A 291 14.80 -3.84 25.25
C LEU A 291 14.89 -3.18 26.64
N ILE A 292 15.40 -1.95 26.70
CA ILE A 292 15.53 -1.17 27.95
C ILE A 292 14.44 -0.10 27.96
N PRO A 293 13.39 -0.23 28.80
CA PRO A 293 12.39 0.82 28.95
C PRO A 293 13.04 2.11 29.46
N THR A 294 12.70 3.25 28.85
CA THR A 294 13.31 4.54 29.21
C THR A 294 12.66 5.21 30.42
N GLY A 295 11.50 4.71 30.85
CA GLY A 295 10.65 5.38 31.82
C GLY A 295 10.03 6.69 31.30
N GLN A 296 10.12 6.96 30.00
CA GLN A 296 9.54 8.13 29.30
C GLN A 296 8.47 7.65 28.30
N GLY A 297 7.59 6.73 28.71
CA GLY A 297 6.42 6.42 27.89
C GLY A 297 5.50 7.64 27.77
N PRO A 298 4.64 7.70 26.73
CA PRO A 298 3.62 8.73 26.61
C PRO A 298 2.87 8.89 27.95
N ALA A 299 2.61 10.13 28.36
CA ALA A 299 1.91 10.35 29.62
C ALA A 299 0.52 9.68 29.53
N PRO A 300 -0.10 9.27 30.65
CA PRO A 300 -1.45 8.70 30.59
C PRO A 300 -2.49 9.55 29.84
N ALA A 301 -2.26 10.86 29.73
CA ALA A 301 -3.08 11.79 28.95
C ALA A 301 -2.95 11.61 27.42
N ASP A 302 -1.87 10.98 26.96
CA ASP A 302 -1.54 10.74 25.55
C ASP A 302 -2.00 9.35 25.07
N LEU A 303 -2.48 8.48 25.97
CA LEU A 303 -2.97 7.12 25.70
C LEU A 303 -4.50 7.04 25.47
N HIS A 304 -5.16 8.18 25.24
CA HIS A 304 -6.61 8.24 25.07
C HIS A 304 -7.02 8.36 23.60
N GLY A 305 -7.37 7.21 23.02
CA GLY A 305 -8.50 7.09 22.10
C GLY A 305 -9.80 6.90 22.89
#